data_AF-A0A3B9P3Y9-F1
#
_entry.id   AF-A0A3B9P3Y9-F1
#
_cell.length_a   1.000
_cell.length_b   1.000
_cell.length_c   1.000
_cell.angle_alpha   90.00
_cell.angle_beta   90.00
_cell.angle_gamma   90.00
#
_symmetry.space_group_name_H-M   'P 1'
#
loop_
_entity.id
_entity.type
_entity.pdbx_description
1 polymer ?
#
loop_
_entity_poly.entity_id
_entity_poly.type
_entity_poly.pdbx_seq_one_letter_code
_entity_poly.pdbx_strand_id
1 'polypeptide(L)'
;FSYRENEPIDFQQNSYTTNLSSILAFYAYIIIGADRTTFRANGGDPEFAIAQSIVTIAQSGGGASGWKSFDGTKNRFWIADQLNSPVFEPVKECWYLYHRQGLDRMYKVENHELALSTMSTTLQKLQEPNQKRPNSWLLNIFFDAKHGEIVNVFSTASLLGIDTKNLQSTLENIDQTHSSEYANLGAKK
;
A
#
# COMPACT_ATOMS: atom_id res chain seq x y z
N PHE A 1 18.76 19.35 -3.71
CA PHE A 1 18.91 18.29 -4.72
C PHE A 1 19.96 18.76 -5.72
N SER A 2 20.90 17.90 -6.13
CA SER A 2 21.95 18.23 -7.11
C SER A 2 21.68 17.42 -8.38
N TYR A 3 21.56 18.10 -9.51
CA TYR A 3 21.39 17.52 -10.84
C TYR A 3 22.34 18.20 -11.79
N ARG A 4 23.02 17.41 -12.64
CA ARG A 4 23.81 17.91 -13.76
C ARG A 4 23.12 17.50 -15.05
N GLU A 5 22.93 18.48 -15.94
CA GLU A 5 22.37 18.21 -17.25
C GLU A 5 23.27 17.23 -18.02
N ASN A 6 22.65 16.23 -18.67
CA ASN A 6 23.32 15.13 -19.37
C ASN A 6 24.14 14.17 -18.48
N GLU A 7 23.94 14.18 -17.16
CA GLU A 7 24.50 13.14 -16.29
C GLU A 7 23.86 11.78 -16.61
N PRO A 8 24.66 10.74 -16.93
CA PRO A 8 24.12 9.42 -17.22
C PRO A 8 23.44 8.85 -15.98
N ILE A 9 22.22 8.34 -16.14
CA ILE A 9 21.49 7.66 -15.07
C ILE A 9 21.92 6.20 -15.07
N ASP A 10 22.94 5.90 -14.25
CA ASP A 10 23.41 4.53 -14.03
C ASP A 10 23.07 4.07 -12.60
N PHE A 11 22.46 2.90 -12.49
CA PHE A 11 22.09 2.28 -11.21
C PHE A 11 22.87 1.00 -11.03
N GLN A 12 23.57 0.89 -9.89
CA GLN A 12 24.24 -0.32 -9.48
C GLN A 12 23.63 -0.84 -8.17
N GLN A 13 23.15 -2.08 -8.19
CA GLN A 13 22.40 -2.62 -7.05
C GLN A 13 23.21 -2.67 -5.75
N ASN A 14 24.53 -2.85 -5.84
CA ASN A 14 25.41 -3.02 -4.69
C ASN A 14 26.26 -1.78 -4.36
N SER A 15 26.03 -0.65 -5.05
CA SER A 15 26.85 0.55 -4.89
C SER A 15 26.01 1.82 -5.05
N TYR A 16 26.29 2.82 -4.22
CA TYR A 16 25.65 4.11 -4.35
C TYR A 16 26.35 4.93 -5.44
N THR A 17 25.67 5.14 -6.57
CA THR A 17 26.19 5.93 -7.69
C THR A 17 25.75 7.38 -7.59
N THR A 18 24.44 7.64 -7.71
CA THR A 18 23.85 8.97 -7.60
C THR A 18 22.53 8.90 -6.84
N ASN A 19 22.11 10.03 -6.27
CA ASN A 19 20.82 10.10 -5.58
C ASN A 19 19.65 9.92 -6.56
N LEU A 20 19.76 10.46 -7.78
CA LEU A 20 18.70 10.37 -8.77
C LEU A 20 18.51 8.93 -9.24
N SER A 21 19.58 8.22 -9.62
CA SER A 21 19.46 6.82 -10.05
C SER A 21 18.95 5.92 -8.92
N SER A 22 19.38 6.16 -7.67
CA SER A 22 18.87 5.43 -6.50
C SER A 22 17.38 5.68 -6.24
N ILE A 23 16.90 6.92 -6.38
CA ILE A 23 15.47 7.24 -6.23
C ILE A 23 14.63 6.52 -7.29
N LEU A 24 15.06 6.58 -8.56
CA LEU A 24 14.34 5.95 -9.66
C LEU A 24 14.29 4.43 -9.49
N ALA A 25 15.43 3.81 -9.16
CA ALA A 25 15.50 2.39 -8.90
C ALA A 25 14.62 1.98 -7.70
N PHE A 26 14.67 2.73 -6.60
CA PHE A 26 13.83 2.48 -5.42
C PHE A 26 12.36 2.41 -5.79
N TYR A 27 11.82 3.45 -6.43
CA TYR A 27 10.39 3.47 -6.79
C TYR A 27 10.04 2.46 -7.87
N ALA A 28 10.95 2.15 -8.81
CA ALA A 28 10.73 1.07 -9.77
C ALA A 28 10.51 -0.28 -9.07
N TYR A 29 11.38 -0.65 -8.11
CA TYR A 29 11.21 -1.88 -7.34
C TYR A 29 9.97 -1.86 -6.45
N ILE A 30 9.62 -0.73 -5.84
CA ILE A 30 8.35 -0.60 -5.08
C ILE A 30 7.14 -0.86 -5.99
N ILE A 31 7.10 -0.27 -7.19
CA ILE A 31 5.99 -0.43 -8.13
C ILE A 31 5.89 -1.88 -8.61
N ILE A 32 7.02 -2.49 -9.02
CA ILE A 32 7.03 -3.88 -9.49
C ILE A 32 6.62 -4.84 -8.37
N GLY A 33 7.12 -4.63 -7.15
CA GLY A 33 6.74 -5.45 -6.00
C GLY A 33 5.26 -5.31 -5.65
N ALA A 34 4.72 -4.09 -5.68
CA ALA A 34 3.30 -3.85 -5.44
C ALA A 34 2.44 -4.57 -6.49
N ASP A 35 2.76 -4.41 -7.78
CA ASP A 35 2.07 -5.09 -8.89
C ASP A 35 2.06 -6.62 -8.70
N ARG A 36 3.23 -7.23 -8.49
CA ARG A 36 3.35 -8.68 -8.27
C ARG A 36 2.56 -9.17 -7.06
N THR A 37 2.51 -8.37 -5.99
CA THR A 37 1.77 -8.70 -4.77
C THR A 37 0.25 -8.69 -5.01
N THR A 38 -0.26 -7.85 -5.90
CA THR A 38 -1.70 -7.88 -6.26
C THR A 38 -2.09 -9.17 -7.00
N PHE A 39 -1.20 -9.75 -7.81
CA PHE A 39 -1.47 -10.97 -8.58
C PHE A 39 -1.19 -12.26 -7.82
N ARG A 40 -0.30 -12.22 -6.82
CA ARG A 40 0.08 -13.37 -6.01
C ARG A 40 0.45 -12.91 -4.61
N ALA A 41 -0.09 -13.59 -3.59
CA ALA A 41 0.29 -13.36 -2.19
C ALA A 41 1.82 -13.37 -2.05
N ASN A 42 2.38 -12.31 -1.47
CA ASN A 42 3.82 -12.08 -1.29
C ASN A 42 4.65 -12.17 -2.57
N GLY A 43 4.02 -11.93 -3.72
CA GLY A 43 4.67 -12.00 -5.02
C GLY A 43 5.78 -10.97 -5.22
N GLY A 44 5.74 -9.85 -4.49
CA GLY A 44 6.69 -8.74 -4.57
C GLY A 44 7.79 -8.71 -3.50
N ASP A 45 7.83 -9.68 -2.58
CA ASP A 45 8.81 -9.72 -1.51
C ASP A 45 10.28 -9.63 -2.01
N PRO A 46 10.67 -10.29 -3.13
CA PRO A 46 12.02 -10.11 -3.68
C PRO A 46 12.33 -8.66 -4.03
N GLU A 47 11.40 -7.93 -4.64
CA GLU A 47 11.57 -6.53 -5.02
C GLU A 47 11.60 -5.60 -3.82
N PHE A 48 10.76 -5.85 -2.80
CA PHE A 48 10.79 -5.08 -1.55
C PHE A 48 12.11 -5.26 -0.79
N ALA A 49 12.70 -6.45 -0.83
CA ALA A 49 14.02 -6.70 -0.25
C ALA A 49 15.12 -5.91 -0.99
N ILE A 50 15.04 -5.83 -2.33
CA ILE A 50 15.95 -4.98 -3.12
C ILE A 50 15.75 -3.51 -2.77
N ALA A 51 14.51 -3.03 -2.64
CA ALA A 51 14.21 -1.66 -2.24
C ALA A 51 14.80 -1.33 -0.85
N GLN A 52 14.72 -2.25 0.10
CA GLN A 52 15.36 -2.13 1.41
C GLN A 52 16.89 -2.04 1.30
N SER A 53 17.50 -2.84 0.43
CA SER A 53 18.95 -2.78 0.17
C SER A 53 19.36 -1.41 -0.39
N ILE A 54 18.59 -0.86 -1.34
CA ILE A 54 18.83 0.48 -1.90
C ILE A 54 18.79 1.54 -0.79
N VAL A 55 17.83 1.47 0.13
CA VAL A 55 17.77 2.37 1.29
C VAL A 55 19.06 2.28 2.11
N THR A 56 19.50 1.08 2.50
CA THR A 56 20.72 0.86 3.30
C THR A 56 21.98 1.40 2.59
N ILE A 57 22.10 1.16 1.28
CA ILE A 57 23.23 1.64 0.47
C ILE A 57 23.21 3.17 0.36
N ALA A 58 22.05 3.77 0.12
CA ALA A 58 21.92 5.23 0.05
C ALA A 58 22.19 5.93 1.40
N GLN A 59 21.85 5.30 2.52
CA GLN A 59 22.16 5.83 3.86
C GLN A 59 23.67 5.95 4.11
N SER A 60 24.44 4.94 3.70
CA SER A 60 25.89 4.89 3.87
C SER A 60 26.66 5.67 2.79
N GLY A 61 26.12 5.74 1.57
CA GLY A 61 26.71 6.43 0.42
C GLY A 61 26.55 7.96 0.42
N GLY A 62 26.01 8.57 1.47
CA GLY A 62 25.78 10.02 1.52
C GLY A 62 24.55 10.48 0.72
N GLY A 63 23.52 9.65 0.65
CA GLY A 63 22.24 9.97 0.03
C GLY A 63 21.55 11.19 0.64
N ALA A 64 20.66 11.81 -0.14
CA ALA A 64 19.88 12.97 0.30
C ALA A 64 18.87 12.62 1.42
N SER A 65 18.25 13.63 2.02
CA SER A 65 17.22 13.41 3.04
C SER A 65 16.05 12.54 2.52
N GLY A 66 15.58 11.65 3.38
CA GLY A 66 14.47 10.72 3.19
C GLY A 66 14.91 9.25 3.04
N TRP A 67 16.22 8.99 3.09
CA TRP A 67 16.77 7.63 3.18
C TRP A 67 16.90 7.15 4.62
N LYS A 68 16.88 8.03 5.62
CA LYS A 68 17.07 7.68 7.03
C LYS A 68 15.74 7.74 7.79
N SER A 69 15.63 6.94 8.85
CA SER A 69 14.43 6.88 9.71
C SER A 69 14.07 8.23 10.35
N PHE A 70 15.07 9.06 10.61
CA PHE A 70 14.92 10.38 11.24
C PHE A 70 14.71 11.53 10.25
N ASP A 71 14.63 11.26 8.93
CA ASP A 71 14.28 12.26 7.91
C ASP A 71 12.74 12.49 7.83
N GLY A 72 12.04 12.38 8.97
CA GLY A 72 10.58 12.44 9.07
C GLY A 72 9.88 11.07 9.01
N THR A 73 8.55 11.08 9.08
CA THR A 73 7.72 9.86 9.12
C THR A 73 7.18 9.45 7.74
N LYS A 74 7.26 10.35 6.75
CA LYS A 74 6.81 10.14 5.37
C LYS A 74 8.00 10.10 4.43
N ASN A 75 8.74 9.00 4.41
CA ASN A 75 9.96 8.87 3.62
C ASN A 75 10.18 7.44 3.09
N ARG A 76 11.22 7.25 2.27
CA ARG A 76 11.53 5.98 1.60
C ARG A 76 11.96 4.90 2.58
N PHE A 77 12.63 5.29 3.67
CA PHE A 77 12.97 4.37 4.74
C PHE A 77 11.73 3.68 5.29
N TRP A 78 10.70 4.46 5.66
CA TRP A 78 9.48 3.88 6.23
C TRP A 78 8.69 3.02 5.25
N ILE A 79 8.69 3.35 3.95
CA ILE A 79 8.07 2.49 2.93
C ILE A 79 8.77 1.12 2.89
N ALA A 80 10.10 1.11 2.76
CA ALA A 80 10.87 -0.12 2.64
C ALA A 80 10.80 -0.98 3.90
N ASP A 81 10.96 -0.34 5.07
CA ASP A 81 10.93 -1.01 6.37
C ASP A 81 9.57 -1.67 6.61
N GLN A 82 8.48 -0.94 6.35
CA GLN A 82 7.13 -1.43 6.60
C GLN A 82 6.76 -2.57 5.63
N LEU A 83 7.15 -2.50 4.36
CA LEU A 83 6.89 -3.57 3.38
C LEU A 83 7.61 -4.88 3.70
N ASN A 84 8.75 -4.82 4.38
CA ASN A 84 9.53 -6.00 4.79
C ASN A 84 9.22 -6.45 6.23
N SER A 85 8.36 -5.73 6.95
CA SER A 85 8.05 -6.03 8.34
C SER A 85 6.86 -6.98 8.47
N PRO A 86 6.97 -8.06 9.26
CA PRO A 86 5.86 -8.99 9.51
C PRO A 86 4.61 -8.31 10.11
N VAL A 87 4.77 -7.14 10.74
CA VAL A 87 3.64 -6.35 11.27
C VAL A 87 2.67 -5.94 10.16
N PHE A 88 3.19 -5.69 8.96
CA PHE A 88 2.40 -5.22 7.81
C PHE A 88 2.10 -6.32 6.80
N GLU A 89 2.34 -7.59 7.14
CA GLU A 89 1.91 -8.73 6.34
C GLU A 89 0.40 -8.67 6.00
N PRO A 90 -0.51 -8.27 6.92
CA PRO A 90 -1.92 -8.09 6.58
C PRO A 90 -2.18 -7.03 5.50
N VAL A 91 -1.29 -6.05 5.33
CA VAL A 91 -1.40 -5.04 4.25
C VAL A 91 -1.11 -5.68 2.89
N LYS A 92 -0.04 -6.48 2.78
CA LYS A 92 0.27 -7.20 1.55
C LYS A 92 -0.78 -8.27 1.22
N GLU A 93 -1.27 -8.98 2.24
CA GLU A 93 -2.41 -9.91 2.08
C GLU A 93 -3.64 -9.17 1.55
N CYS A 94 -3.94 -7.99 2.10
CA CYS A 94 -5.02 -7.14 1.63
C CYS A 94 -4.85 -6.75 0.16
N TRP A 95 -3.65 -6.37 -0.30
CA TRP A 95 -3.42 -6.06 -1.70
C TRP A 95 -3.77 -7.22 -2.63
N TYR A 96 -3.38 -8.45 -2.27
CA TYR A 96 -3.72 -9.64 -3.05
C TYR A 96 -5.24 -9.94 -3.01
N LEU A 97 -5.82 -10.05 -1.81
CA LEU A 97 -7.22 -10.44 -1.66
C LEU A 97 -8.17 -9.40 -2.24
N TYR A 98 -7.88 -8.12 -2.02
CA TYR A 98 -8.70 -7.02 -2.51
C TYR A 98 -8.76 -6.98 -4.03
N HIS A 99 -7.62 -7.06 -4.71
CA HIS A 99 -7.56 -7.00 -6.17
C HIS A 99 -7.95 -8.33 -6.81
N ARG A 100 -7.28 -9.44 -6.46
CA ARG A 100 -7.42 -10.72 -7.17
C ARG A 100 -8.65 -11.53 -6.76
N GLN A 101 -9.03 -11.47 -5.48
CA GLN A 101 -10.17 -12.23 -4.96
C GLN A 101 -11.41 -11.36 -4.75
N GLY A 102 -11.27 -10.03 -4.79
CA GLY A 102 -12.34 -9.05 -4.79
C GLY A 102 -12.64 -8.56 -6.21
N LEU A 103 -11.98 -7.47 -6.61
CA LEU A 103 -12.25 -6.74 -7.86
C LEU A 103 -12.27 -7.65 -9.10
N ASP A 104 -11.23 -8.47 -9.28
CA ASP A 104 -11.11 -9.38 -10.44
C ASP A 104 -12.25 -10.40 -10.52
N ARG A 105 -12.93 -10.72 -9.40
CA ARG A 105 -14.06 -11.65 -9.41
C ARG A 105 -15.38 -10.97 -9.78
N MET A 106 -15.45 -9.64 -9.71
CA MET A 106 -16.68 -8.88 -9.93
C MET A 106 -17.13 -8.79 -11.39
N TYR A 107 -16.35 -9.30 -12.36
CA TYR A 107 -16.79 -9.39 -13.76
C TYR A 107 -18.02 -10.30 -13.94
N LYS A 108 -18.28 -11.18 -12.97
CA LYS A 108 -19.44 -12.08 -12.91
C LYS A 108 -20.37 -11.65 -11.80
N VAL A 109 -21.64 -11.41 -12.13
CA VAL A 109 -22.67 -10.92 -11.19
C VAL A 109 -22.87 -11.92 -10.04
N GLU A 110 -22.82 -13.21 -10.33
CA GLU A 110 -22.95 -14.27 -9.33
C GLU A 110 -21.84 -14.28 -8.27
N ASN A 111 -20.71 -13.60 -8.52
CA ASN A 111 -19.59 -13.52 -7.59
C ASN A 111 -19.61 -12.25 -6.71
N HIS A 112 -20.50 -11.29 -6.99
CA HIS A 112 -20.45 -9.96 -6.35
C HIS A 112 -20.50 -10.04 -4.82
N GLU A 113 -21.39 -10.87 -4.27
CA GLU A 113 -21.54 -11.04 -2.83
C GLU A 113 -20.25 -11.59 -2.18
N LEU A 114 -19.67 -12.63 -2.77
CA LEU A 114 -18.43 -13.23 -2.30
C LEU A 114 -17.25 -12.27 -2.40
N ALA A 115 -17.15 -11.51 -3.49
CA ALA A 115 -16.10 -10.52 -3.70
C ALA A 115 -16.16 -9.39 -2.66
N LEU A 116 -17.34 -8.80 -2.46
CA LEU A 116 -17.54 -7.73 -1.47
C LEU A 116 -17.29 -8.24 -0.05
N SER A 117 -17.73 -9.46 0.27
CA SER A 117 -17.46 -10.08 1.57
C SER A 117 -15.95 -10.28 1.80
N THR A 118 -15.23 -10.77 0.77
CA THR A 118 -13.77 -10.95 0.82
C THR A 118 -13.05 -9.62 1.02
N MET A 119 -13.44 -8.58 0.28
CA MET A 119 -12.88 -7.23 0.44
C MET A 119 -13.18 -6.66 1.82
N SER A 120 -14.39 -6.84 2.34
CA SER A 120 -14.78 -6.35 3.67
C SER A 120 -13.94 -7.00 4.77
N THR A 121 -13.80 -8.32 4.75
CA THR A 121 -12.99 -9.04 5.72
C THR A 121 -11.52 -8.63 5.64
N THR A 122 -10.95 -8.50 4.44
CA THR A 122 -9.52 -8.16 4.32
C THR A 122 -9.21 -6.71 4.67
N LEU A 123 -10.13 -5.77 4.40
CA LEU A 123 -9.99 -4.38 4.85
C LEU A 123 -10.08 -4.29 6.39
N GLN A 124 -10.96 -5.07 7.02
CA GLN A 124 -11.06 -5.11 8.48
C GLN A 124 -9.78 -5.63 9.15
N LYS A 125 -9.07 -6.58 8.53
CA LYS A 125 -7.76 -7.06 9.02
C LYS A 125 -6.71 -5.95 9.13
N LEU A 126 -6.86 -4.83 8.42
CA LEU A 126 -5.94 -3.69 8.51
C LEU A 126 -5.97 -2.99 9.89
N GLN A 127 -6.95 -3.29 10.74
CA GLN A 127 -6.92 -2.87 12.15
C GLN A 127 -5.69 -3.38 12.89
N GLU A 128 -5.24 -4.60 12.61
CA GLU A 128 -4.10 -5.19 13.30
C GLU A 128 -2.79 -4.40 13.09
N PRO A 129 -2.33 -4.12 11.85
CA PRO A 129 -1.17 -3.28 11.64
C PRO A 129 -1.38 -1.86 12.17
N ASN A 130 -2.59 -1.30 12.08
CA ASN A 130 -2.87 0.04 12.61
C ASN A 130 -2.77 0.10 14.14
N GLN A 131 -3.24 -0.92 14.86
CA GLN A 131 -3.10 -1.00 16.33
C GLN A 131 -1.63 -1.10 16.75
N LYS A 132 -0.83 -1.89 16.02
CA LYS A 132 0.61 -2.06 16.30
C LYS A 132 1.42 -0.83 15.94
N ARG A 133 1.09 -0.16 14.82
CA ARG A 133 1.79 1.01 14.28
C ARG A 133 0.78 2.02 13.73
N PRO A 134 0.13 2.82 14.59
CA PRO A 134 -0.86 3.81 14.16
C PRO A 134 -0.24 4.84 13.22
N ASN A 135 -1.03 5.33 12.25
CA ASN A 135 -0.59 6.36 11.28
C ASN A 135 0.68 5.97 10.49
N SER A 136 0.89 4.66 10.26
CA SER A 136 2.01 4.18 9.45
C SER A 136 1.95 4.74 8.03
N TRP A 137 3.11 5.03 7.46
CA TRP A 137 3.17 5.62 6.12
C TRP A 137 2.64 4.68 5.03
N LEU A 138 2.87 3.37 5.16
CA LEU A 138 2.36 2.36 4.24
C LEU A 138 0.82 2.31 4.22
N LEU A 139 0.16 2.35 5.38
CA LEU A 139 -1.31 2.39 5.44
C LEU A 139 -1.85 3.70 4.84
N ASN A 140 -1.22 4.84 5.14
CA ASN A 140 -1.64 6.13 4.59
C ASN A 140 -1.56 6.13 3.05
N ILE A 141 -0.46 5.62 2.47
CA ILE A 141 -0.33 5.49 1.00
C ILE A 141 -1.45 4.61 0.43
N PHE A 142 -1.77 3.50 1.09
CA PHE A 142 -2.83 2.60 0.63
C PHE A 142 -4.20 3.31 0.64
N PHE A 143 -4.57 3.97 1.74
CA PHE A 143 -5.86 4.64 1.85
C PHE A 143 -5.95 5.89 0.97
N ASP A 144 -4.90 6.72 0.89
CA ASP A 144 -4.82 7.84 -0.05
C ASP A 144 -5.10 7.39 -1.48
N ALA A 145 -4.65 6.19 -1.86
CA ALA A 145 -4.87 5.62 -3.20
C ALA A 145 -6.23 4.94 -3.38
N LYS A 146 -6.83 4.37 -2.32
CA LYS A 146 -7.94 3.41 -2.45
C LYS A 146 -9.26 3.83 -1.79
N HIS A 147 -9.31 4.85 -0.94
CA HIS A 147 -10.54 5.26 -0.23
C HIS A 147 -11.74 5.46 -1.18
N GLY A 148 -11.56 6.21 -2.27
CA GLY A 148 -12.64 6.48 -3.24
C GLY A 148 -13.10 5.23 -3.99
N GLU A 149 -12.17 4.32 -4.31
CA GLU A 149 -12.49 3.02 -4.92
C GLU A 149 -13.31 2.16 -3.95
N ILE A 150 -12.90 2.07 -2.68
CA ILE A 150 -13.61 1.34 -1.62
C ILE A 150 -15.04 1.87 -1.49
N VAL A 151 -15.24 3.19 -1.37
CA VAL A 151 -16.57 3.79 -1.25
C VAL A 151 -17.45 3.44 -2.45
N ASN A 152 -16.91 3.50 -3.67
CA ASN A 152 -17.66 3.22 -4.88
C ASN A 152 -18.02 1.75 -5.03
N VAL A 153 -17.08 0.84 -4.77
CA VAL A 153 -17.29 -0.61 -4.89
C VAL A 153 -18.37 -1.09 -3.91
N PHE A 154 -18.37 -0.57 -2.68
CA PHE A 154 -19.36 -0.94 -1.66
C PHE A 154 -20.72 -0.23 -1.81
N SER A 155 -20.90 0.70 -2.77
CA SER A 155 -22.20 1.36 -3.00
C SER A 155 -23.35 0.39 -3.34
N THR A 156 -23.02 -0.80 -3.87
CA THR A 156 -24.00 -1.84 -4.21
C THR A 156 -24.23 -2.85 -3.08
N ALA A 157 -23.51 -2.75 -1.96
CA ALA A 157 -23.54 -3.74 -0.88
C ALA A 157 -24.94 -3.91 -0.27
N SER A 158 -25.69 -2.83 -0.08
CA SER A 158 -27.06 -2.89 0.45
C SER A 158 -28.06 -3.58 -0.48
N LEU A 159 -27.86 -3.52 -1.80
CA LEU A 159 -28.68 -4.24 -2.78
C LEU A 159 -28.46 -5.75 -2.69
N LEU A 160 -27.27 -6.17 -2.27
CA LEU A 160 -26.85 -7.56 -2.12
C LEU A 160 -27.05 -8.07 -0.68
N GLY A 161 -27.65 -7.28 0.22
CA GLY A 161 -27.90 -7.66 1.60
C GLY A 161 -26.65 -7.76 2.48
N ILE A 162 -25.52 -7.16 2.06
CA ILE A 162 -24.25 -7.19 2.79
C ILE A 162 -24.23 -6.07 3.83
N ASP A 163 -23.99 -6.41 5.10
CA ASP A 163 -23.84 -5.43 6.17
C ASP A 163 -22.44 -4.78 6.12
N THR A 164 -22.42 -3.46 5.92
CA THR A 164 -21.19 -2.65 5.85
C THR A 164 -20.87 -1.93 7.16
N LYS A 165 -21.71 -2.03 8.20
CA LYS A 165 -21.53 -1.23 9.44
C LYS A 165 -20.20 -1.45 10.13
N ASN A 166 -19.79 -2.71 10.30
CA ASN A 166 -18.51 -3.01 10.93
C ASN A 166 -17.32 -2.52 10.07
N LEU A 167 -17.41 -2.69 8.75
CA LEU A 167 -16.40 -2.18 7.83
C LEU A 167 -16.33 -0.64 7.89
N GLN A 168 -17.47 0.04 7.92
CA GLN A 168 -17.55 1.49 8.06
C GLN A 168 -16.84 1.96 9.34
N SER A 169 -17.22 1.43 10.51
CA SER A 169 -16.58 1.80 11.78
C SER A 169 -15.09 1.48 11.79
N THR A 170 -14.68 0.42 11.10
CA THR A 170 -13.27 0.07 10.93
C THR A 170 -12.53 1.12 10.12
N LEU A 171 -13.03 1.49 8.95
CA LEU A 171 -12.40 2.46 8.06
C LEU A 171 -12.35 3.86 8.70
N GLU A 172 -13.42 4.30 9.37
CA GLU A 172 -13.45 5.57 10.11
C GLU A 172 -12.39 5.61 11.24
N ASN A 173 -12.07 4.45 11.84
CA ASN A 173 -11.05 4.37 12.89
C ASN A 173 -9.62 4.39 12.36
N ILE A 174 -9.35 3.60 11.31
CA ILE A 174 -8.00 3.37 10.79
C ILE A 174 -7.57 4.37 9.70
N ASP A 175 -8.53 5.06 9.08
CA ASP A 175 -8.32 6.09 8.07
C ASP A 175 -9.19 7.32 8.37
N GLN A 176 -8.82 8.00 9.44
CA GLN A 176 -9.57 9.15 9.98
C GLN A 176 -9.64 10.31 8.98
N THR A 177 -8.65 10.45 8.10
CA THR A 177 -8.58 11.52 7.08
C THR A 177 -9.70 11.46 6.06
N HIS A 178 -10.25 10.26 5.80
CA HIS A 178 -11.34 10.06 4.84
C HIS A 178 -12.65 9.61 5.52
N SER A 179 -12.76 9.76 6.85
CA SER A 179 -13.92 9.31 7.63
C SER A 179 -15.27 9.85 7.12
N SER A 180 -15.32 11.09 6.63
CA SER A 180 -16.54 11.69 6.08
C SER A 180 -17.04 10.98 4.81
N GLU A 181 -16.13 10.37 4.03
CA GLU A 181 -16.51 9.62 2.83
C GLU A 181 -17.06 8.24 3.18
N TYR A 182 -16.52 7.61 4.23
CA TYR A 182 -17.00 6.33 4.74
C TYR A 182 -18.36 6.42 5.45
N ALA A 183 -18.79 7.60 5.87
CA ALA A 183 -20.07 7.80 6.54
C ALA A 183 -21.28 7.27 5.73
N ASN A 184 -21.16 7.23 4.39
CA ASN A 184 -22.18 6.75 3.47
C ASN A 184 -21.87 5.35 2.89
N LEU A 185 -20.97 4.58 3.51
CA LEU A 185 -20.56 3.28 2.99
C LEU A 185 -21.72 2.28 2.94
N GLY A 186 -22.07 1.81 1.74
CA GLY A 186 -23.21 0.91 1.52
C GLY A 186 -24.57 1.60 1.45
N ALA A 187 -24.64 2.92 1.63
CA ALA A 187 -25.85 3.69 1.36
C ALA A 187 -26.12 3.71 -0.15
N LYS A 188 -27.39 3.57 -0.54
CA LYS A 188 -27.80 3.75 -1.94
C LYS A 188 -27.53 5.21 -2.33
N LYS A 189 -26.71 5.40 -3.37
CA LYS A 189 -26.67 6.67 -4.11
C LYS A 189 -27.90 6.79 -4.99
#